data_AF-A0A920VET0-F1
#
_entry.id   AF-A0A920VET0-F1
#
_cell.length_a   1.000
_cell.length_b   1.000
_cell.length_c   1.000
_cell.angle_alpha   90.00
_cell.angle_beta   90.00
_cell.angle_gamma   90.00
#
_symmetry.space_group_name_H-M   'P 1'
#
loop_
_entity.id
_entity.type
_entity.pdbx_description
1 polymer ?
#
loop_
_entity_poly.entity_id
_entity_poly.type
_entity_poly.pdbx_seq_one_letter_code
_entity_poly.pdbx_strand_id
1 'polypeptide(L)'
;MDKTFAPVLGMPLVVHTIDQFESSSLVHQIVLVVAKDSVGRARELIQHRAYSKVTNVCVGGRRRQDSVRSGLEALSSCEWVMVHDGARPCLEKPYCNED
;
A
#
# COMPACT_ATOMS: atom_id res chain seq x y z
N MET A 1 10.83 6.21 14.53
CA MET A 1 11.34 5.39 13.41
C MET A 1 10.14 4.95 12.58
N ASP A 2 10.11 5.27 11.28
CA ASP A 2 9.01 4.90 10.39
C ASP A 2 9.13 3.42 10.01
N LYS A 3 8.37 2.57 10.72
CA LYS A 3 8.40 1.11 10.55
C LYS A 3 8.02 0.68 9.13
N THR A 4 7.17 1.46 8.46
CA THR A 4 6.71 1.23 7.08
C THR A 4 7.88 1.08 6.10
N PHE A 5 8.98 1.78 6.36
CA PHE A 5 10.15 1.77 5.50
C PHE A 5 11.40 1.17 6.16
N ALA A 6 11.25 0.51 7.30
CA ALA A 6 12.34 -0.24 7.91
C ALA A 6 12.75 -1.37 6.95
N PRO A 7 14.06 -1.62 6.76
CA PRO A 7 14.52 -2.68 5.89
C PRO A 7 14.22 -4.05 6.52
N VAL A 8 13.57 -4.92 5.75
CA VAL A 8 13.35 -6.34 6.06
C VAL A 8 13.79 -7.14 4.84
N LEU A 9 14.75 -8.05 5.03
CA LEU A 9 15.40 -8.79 3.95
C LEU A 9 15.94 -7.89 2.82
N GLY A 10 16.52 -6.74 3.20
CA GLY A 10 17.11 -5.79 2.26
C GLY A 10 16.12 -4.85 1.55
N MET A 11 14.80 -5.00 1.77
CA MET A 11 13.77 -4.16 1.15
C MET A 11 12.93 -3.42 2.21
N PRO A 12 12.43 -2.20 1.93
CA PRO A 12 11.50 -1.51 2.84
C PRO A 12 10.27 -2.38 3.13
N LEU A 13 9.84 -2.44 4.39
CA LEU A 13 8.72 -3.31 4.83
C LEU A 13 7.46 -3.20 3.96
N VAL A 14 7.08 -1.99 3.57
CA VAL A 14 5.90 -1.72 2.73
C VAL A 14 5.97 -2.34 1.34
N VAL A 15 7.18 -2.59 0.80
CA VAL A 15 7.35 -3.26 -0.50
C VAL A 15 6.76 -4.66 -0.46
N HIS A 16 7.02 -5.41 0.61
CA HIS A 16 6.50 -6.78 0.77
C HIS A 16 4.96 -6.81 0.78
N THR A 17 4.34 -5.76 1.31
CA THR A 17 2.88 -5.59 1.31
C THR A 17 2.35 -5.20 -0.08
N ILE A 18 2.98 -4.22 -0.73
CA ILE A 18 2.55 -3.75 -2.06
C ILE A 18 2.76 -4.84 -3.12
N ASP A 19 3.87 -5.58 -3.10
CA ASP A 19 4.16 -6.67 -4.06
C ASP A 19 3.04 -7.74 -4.06
N GLN A 20 2.43 -8.01 -2.90
CA GLN A 20 1.31 -8.95 -2.81
C GLN A 20 0.00 -8.41 -3.38
N PHE A 21 -0.31 -7.14 -3.14
CA PHE A 21 -1.49 -6.52 -3.73
C PHE A 21 -1.32 -6.26 -5.23
N GLU A 22 -0.12 -5.89 -5.66
CA GLU A 22 0.22 -5.72 -7.07
C GLU A 22 -0.01 -7.03 -7.85
N SER A 23 0.41 -8.17 -7.29
CA SER A 23 0.25 -9.48 -7.94
C SER A 23 -1.16 -10.07 -7.85
N SER A 24 -2.03 -9.58 -6.96
CA SER A 24 -3.39 -10.09 -6.78
C SER A 24 -4.33 -9.63 -7.90
N SER A 25 -5.02 -10.55 -8.57
CA SER A 25 -6.05 -10.24 -9.58
C SER A 25 -7.29 -9.56 -9.00
N LEU A 26 -7.53 -9.69 -7.69
CA LEU A 26 -8.66 -9.06 -7.00
C LEU A 26 -8.44 -7.56 -6.74
N VAL A 27 -7.17 -7.13 -6.72
CA VAL A 27 -6.81 -5.73 -6.50
C VAL A 27 -6.56 -5.06 -7.84
N HIS A 28 -7.27 -3.97 -8.09
CA HIS A 28 -7.20 -3.18 -9.32
C HIS A 28 -6.54 -1.82 -9.10
N GLN A 29 -6.62 -1.30 -7.87
CA GLN A 29 -6.08 0.00 -7.50
C GLN A 29 -5.52 -0.05 -6.08
N ILE A 30 -4.36 0.57 -5.88
CA ILE A 30 -3.71 0.78 -4.60
C ILE A 30 -3.49 2.28 -4.43
N VAL A 31 -3.86 2.80 -3.26
CA VAL A 31 -3.52 4.15 -2.81
C VAL A 31 -2.66 4.02 -1.57
N LEU A 32 -1.40 4.48 -1.67
CA LEU A 32 -0.45 4.43 -0.57
C LEU A 32 -0.54 5.72 0.25
N VAL A 33 -0.94 5.60 1.51
CA VAL A 33 -1.01 6.74 2.43
C VAL A 33 0.16 6.70 3.40
N VAL A 34 0.99 7.75 3.42
CA VAL A 34 2.20 7.82 4.25
C VAL A 34 2.30 9.15 5.00
N ALA A 35 3.18 9.24 5.99
CA ALA A 35 3.48 10.50 6.64
C ALA A 35 4.00 11.54 5.63
N LYS A 36 3.74 12.82 5.89
CA LYS A 36 4.12 13.94 5.00
C LYS A 36 5.58 13.88 4.54
N ASP A 37 6.48 13.64 5.50
CA ASP A 37 7.92 13.61 5.24
C ASP A 37 8.37 12.36 4.48
N SER A 38 7.53 11.32 4.42
CA SER A 38 7.79 10.07 3.71
C SER A 38 7.25 10.05 2.27
N VAL A 39 6.49 11.07 1.83
CA VAL A 39 5.87 11.10 0.48
C VAL A 39 6.91 11.06 -0.64
N GLY A 40 8.00 11.82 -0.53
CA GLY A 40 9.06 11.82 -1.55
C GLY A 40 9.67 10.44 -1.72
N ARG A 41 10.07 9.83 -0.60
CA ARG A 41 10.61 8.46 -0.54
C ARG A 41 9.62 7.42 -1.07
N ALA A 42 8.34 7.57 -0.75
CA ALA A 42 7.30 6.68 -1.25
C ALA A 42 7.19 6.77 -2.79
N ARG A 43 7.09 7.97 -3.36
CA ARG A 43 6.98 8.14 -4.82
C ARG A 43 8.19 7.58 -5.56
N GLU A 44 9.39 7.85 -5.06
CA GLU A 44 10.62 7.29 -5.62
C GLU A 44 10.60 5.75 -5.59
N LEU A 45 10.21 5.15 -4.47
CA LEU A 45 10.08 3.70 -4.33
C LEU A 45 9.08 3.11 -5.34
N ILE A 46 7.91 3.73 -5.48
CA ILE A 46 6.87 3.29 -6.42
C ILE A 46 7.37 3.36 -7.87
N GLN A 47 8.07 4.43 -8.22
CA GLN A 47 8.64 4.63 -9.55
C GLN A 47 9.74 3.61 -9.85
N HIS A 48 10.69 3.37 -8.94
CA HIS A 48 11.77 2.39 -9.12
C HIS A 48 11.25 0.96 -9.26
N ARG A 49 10.14 0.62 -8.58
CA ARG A 49 9.50 -0.69 -8.67
C ARG A 49 8.54 -0.83 -9.86
N ALA A 50 8.26 0.26 -10.57
CA ALA A 50 7.36 0.30 -11.71
C ALA A 50 5.97 -0.32 -11.41
N TYR A 51 5.42 -0.07 -10.22
CA TYR A 51 4.10 -0.58 -9.88
C TYR A 51 3.03 0.03 -10.77
N SER A 52 2.19 -0.85 -11.32
CA SER A 52 1.11 -0.46 -12.22
C SER A 52 -0.18 -0.15 -11.46
N LYS A 53 -0.42 -0.79 -10.32
CA LYS A 53 -1.68 -0.61 -9.56
C LYS A 53 -1.59 0.46 -8.49
N VAL A 54 -0.39 0.94 -8.14
CA VAL A 54 -0.22 2.07 -7.20
C VAL A 54 -0.48 3.39 -7.93
N THR A 55 -1.73 3.81 -7.89
CA THR A 55 -2.22 4.98 -8.65
C THR A 55 -2.00 6.31 -7.93
N ASN A 56 -1.86 6.31 -6.61
CA ASN A 56 -1.67 7.54 -5.85
C ASN A 56 -0.85 7.32 -4.58
N VAL A 57 -0.14 8.38 -4.17
CA VAL A 57 0.57 8.48 -2.90
C VAL A 57 0.08 9.71 -2.17
N CYS A 58 -0.62 9.51 -1.06
CA CYS A 58 -1.30 10.55 -0.30
C CYS A 58 -0.59 10.83 1.02
N VAL A 59 -0.69 12.08 1.47
CA VAL A 59 -0.28 12.48 2.83
C VAL A 59 -1.36 12.00 3.81
N GLY A 60 -0.95 11.24 4.82
CA GLY A 60 -1.82 10.85 5.93
C GLY A 60 -2.12 12.01 6.87
N GLY A 61 -3.24 11.91 7.58
CA GLY A 61 -3.66 12.91 8.56
C GLY A 61 -3.13 12.64 9.97
N ARG A 62 -3.54 13.50 10.91
CA ARG A 62 -3.11 13.42 12.32
C ARG A 62 -3.56 12.12 13.00
N ARG A 63 -4.74 11.61 12.63
CA ARG A 63 -5.29 10.36 13.14
C ARG A 63 -5.42 9.33 12.03
N ARG A 64 -5.49 8.05 12.39
CA ARG A 64 -5.64 6.95 11.41
C ARG A 64 -6.85 7.15 10.50
N GLN A 65 -8.00 7.59 11.03
CA GLN A 65 -9.20 7.84 10.23
C GLN A 65 -9.04 8.99 9.22
N ASP A 66 -8.19 9.98 9.52
CA ASP A 66 -7.92 11.07 8.60
C ASP A 66 -7.08 10.55 7.42
N SER A 67 -6.09 9.70 7.71
CA SER A 67 -5.33 9.00 6.67
C SER A 67 -6.20 8.10 5.80
N VAL A 68 -7.13 7.36 6.41
CA VAL A 68 -8.09 6.53 5.66
C VAL A 68 -8.95 7.41 4.76
N ARG A 69 -9.49 8.52 5.26
CA ARG A 69 -10.29 9.47 4.47
C ARG A 69 -9.50 10.00 3.26
N SER A 70 -8.25 10.43 3.45
CA SER A 70 -7.40 10.89 2.35
C SER A 70 -7.14 9.80 1.30
N GLY A 71 -7.02 8.54 1.72
CA GLY A 71 -6.92 7.41 0.80
C GLY A 71 -8.21 7.19 -0.01
N LEU A 72 -9.37 7.25 0.67
CA LEU A 72 -10.68 7.08 0.03
C LEU A 72 -10.98 8.19 -0.99
N GLU A 73 -10.65 9.44 -0.68
CA GLU A 73 -10.83 10.59 -1.58
C GLU A 73 -9.97 10.49 -2.86
N ALA A 74 -8.90 9.69 -2.83
CA ALA A 74 -8.00 9.46 -3.94
C ALA A 74 -8.33 8.20 -4.77
N LEU A 75 -9.29 7.39 -4.33
CA LEU A 75 -9.73 6.20 -5.07
C LEU A 75 -10.62 6.58 -6.24
N SER A 76 -10.55 5.79 -7.30
CA SER A 76 -11.57 5.81 -8.35
C SER A 76 -12.83 5.09 -7.87
N SER A 77 -13.96 5.28 -8.57
CA SER A 77 -15.20 4.59 -8.25
C SER A 77 -15.00 3.07 -8.24
N CYS A 78 -15.34 2.43 -7.14
CA CYS A 78 -15.19 0.99 -6.95
C CYS A 78 -16.33 0.46 -6.06
N GLU A 79 -16.59 -0.84 -6.16
CA GLU A 79 -17.63 -1.51 -5.38
C GLU A 79 -17.15 -1.85 -3.96
N TRP A 80 -15.88 -2.24 -3.84
CA TRP A 80 -15.28 -2.69 -2.59
C TRP A 80 -13.99 -1.94 -2.30
N VAL A 81 -13.83 -1.54 -1.04
CA VAL A 81 -12.59 -0.96 -0.52
C VAL A 81 -12.09 -1.75 0.66
N MET A 82 -10.81 -2.11 0.63
CA MET A 82 -10.11 -2.70 1.76
C MET A 82 -9.05 -1.74 2.29
N VAL A 83 -9.08 -1.51 3.60
CA VAL A 83 -8.05 -0.71 4.28
C VAL A 83 -7.08 -1.67 4.96
N HIS A 84 -5.83 -1.70 4.48
CA HIS A 84 -4.77 -2.54 5.04
C HIS A 84 -3.66 -1.72 5.70
N ASP A 85 -3.00 -2.29 6.70
CA ASP A 85 -1.83 -1.68 7.35
C ASP A 85 -0.56 -2.05 6.58
N GLY A 86 0.08 -1.05 5.95
CA GLY A 86 1.26 -1.23 5.11
C GLY A 86 2.46 -1.89 5.81
N ALA A 87 2.53 -1.83 7.15
CA ALA A 87 3.56 -2.47 7.95
C ALA A 87 3.26 -3.94 8.31
N ARG A 88 2.22 -4.54 7.72
CA ARG A 88 1.82 -5.94 7.94
C ARG A 88 1.91 -6.73 6.64
N PRO A 89 3.10 -7.20 6.26
CA PRO A 89 3.30 -7.89 4.99
C PRO A 89 2.84 -9.35 5.00
N CYS A 90 2.56 -9.96 6.16
CA CYS A 90 2.16 -11.37 6.21
C CYS A 90 0.68 -11.51 5.85
N LEU A 91 0.35 -11.51 4.56
CA LEU A 91 -0.95 -11.93 4.06
C LEU A 91 -0.82 -13.41 3.68
N GLU A 92 -1.71 -14.25 4.20
CA GLU A 92 -1.80 -15.62 3.73
C GLU A 92 -2.47 -15.60 2.35
N LYS A 93 -1.87 -16.29 1.37
CA LYS A 93 -2.63 -16.68 0.18
C LYS A 93 -3.78 -17.56 0.70
N PRO A 94 -5.05 -17.32 0.32
CA PRO A 94 -6.07 -18.28 0.63
C PRO A 94 -5.63 -19.64 0.07
N TYR A 95 -5.75 -20.69 0.88
CA TYR A 95 -5.62 -22.06 0.45
C TYR A 95 -6.75 -22.36 -0.54
N CYS A 96 -6.59 -21.96 -1.80
CA CYS A 96 -7.42 -22.46 -2.87
C CYS A 96 -6.80 -23.79 -3.31
N ASN A 97 -7.36 -24.91 -2.84
CA ASN A 97 -7.26 -26.14 -3.61
C ASN A 97 -7.97 -25.85 -4.93
N GLU A 98 -7.22 -25.83 -6.03
CA GLU A 98 -7.80 -25.97 -7.36
C GLU A 98 -8.15 -27.47 -7.52
N ASP A 99 -9.38 -27.82 -7.16
CA ASP A 99 -10.07 -29.03 -7.63
C ASP A 99 -11.10 -28.63 -8.69
#